data_AF-Q4SCH0-F1
#
_entry.id   AF-Q4SCH0-F1
#
_cell.length_a   1.000
_cell.length_b   1.000
_cell.length_c   1.000
_cell.angle_alpha   90.00
_cell.angle_beta   90.00
_cell.angle_gamma   90.00
#
_symmetry.space_group_name_H-M   'P 1'
#
loop_
_entity.id
_entity.type
_entity.pdbx_description
1 polymer ?
#
loop_
_entity_poly.entity_id
_entity_poly.type
_entity_poly.pdbx_seq_one_letter_code
_entity_poly.pdbx_strand_id
1 'polypeptide(L)'
;MATLSSPLRVCRGILKELRAIQGPSYKKSPAYNYVMEQFRKNKARERYCRAQQEAHHDSQTYLCLLASTRNHLILHNLYHSKGERSPQEVAGVVGLRLPTQPGGKGWE
;
A
#
# COMPACT_ATOMS: atom_id res chain seq x y z
N MET A 1 -0.34 7.02 22.43
CA MET A 1 0.83 7.03 21.53
C MET A 1 0.87 5.70 20.79
N ALA A 2 0.95 5.70 19.46
CA ALA A 2 1.00 4.46 18.70
C ALA A 2 2.20 3.62 19.16
N THR A 3 1.95 2.42 19.67
CA THR A 3 3.02 1.50 20.06
C THR A 3 3.83 1.18 18.81
N LEU A 4 5.12 1.51 18.81
CA LEU A 4 6.01 1.21 17.70
C LEU A 4 5.96 -0.30 17.43
N SER A 5 5.53 -0.67 16.23
CA SER A 5 5.45 -2.07 15.81
C SER A 5 6.84 -2.70 15.89
N SER A 6 6.95 -3.98 16.27
CA SER A 6 8.26 -4.63 16.37
C SER A 6 9.03 -4.55 15.04
N PRO A 7 10.37 -4.41 15.04
CA PRO A 7 11.17 -4.30 13.81
C PRO A 7 10.92 -5.45 12.81
N LEU A 8 10.69 -6.67 13.30
CA LEU A 8 10.37 -7.83 12.46
C LEU A 8 9.03 -7.69 11.72
N ARG A 9 8.02 -7.06 12.34
CA ARG A 9 6.74 -6.77 11.68
C ARG A 9 6.93 -5.73 10.59
N VAL A 10 7.73 -4.68 10.83
CA VAL A 10 8.05 -3.66 9.84
C VAL A 10 8.79 -4.27 8.64
N CYS A 11 9.81 -5.08 8.90
CA CYS A 11 10.54 -5.82 7.86
C CYS A 11 9.59 -6.67 7.00
N ARG A 12 8.72 -7.49 7.63
CA ARG A 12 7.70 -8.29 6.92
C ARG A 12 6.74 -7.43 6.10
N GLY A 13 6.35 -6.27 6.63
CA GLY A 13 5.53 -5.29 5.92
C GLY A 13 6.20 -4.78 4.65
N ILE A 14 7.46 -4.35 4.74
CA ILE A 14 8.23 -3.86 3.59
C ILE A 14 8.35 -4.98 2.54
N LEU A 15 8.68 -6.21 2.96
CA LEU A 15 8.77 -7.35 2.05
C LEU A 15 7.43 -7.69 1.37
N LYS A 16 6.30 -7.45 2.04
CA LYS A 16 4.96 -7.61 1.46
C LYS A 16 4.71 -6.57 0.37
N GLU A 17 5.06 -5.31 0.61
CA GLU A 17 4.94 -4.26 -0.42
C GLU A 17 5.89 -4.50 -1.60
N LEU A 18 7.14 -4.93 -1.35
CA LEU A 18 8.06 -5.33 -2.43
C LEU A 18 7.50 -6.48 -3.28
N ARG A 19 6.83 -7.46 -2.66
CA ARG A 19 6.15 -8.54 -3.38
C ARG A 19 4.99 -8.02 -4.21
N ALA A 20 4.24 -7.04 -3.71
CA ALA A 20 3.12 -6.44 -4.46
C ALA A 20 3.62 -5.71 -5.72
N ILE A 21 4.80 -5.08 -5.66
CA ILE A 21 5.39 -4.34 -6.80
C ILE A 21 6.08 -5.28 -7.80
N GLN A 22 6.89 -6.23 -7.31
CA GLN A 22 7.80 -7.02 -8.16
C GLN A 22 7.34 -8.47 -8.37
N GLY A 23 6.24 -8.89 -7.74
CA GLY A 23 5.71 -10.24 -7.85
C GLY A 23 6.58 -11.30 -7.15
N PRO A 24 6.54 -12.57 -7.61
CA PRO A 24 7.20 -13.70 -6.92
C PRO A 24 8.73 -13.63 -6.96
N SER A 25 9.32 -12.90 -7.91
CA SER A 25 10.77 -12.72 -8.06
C SER A 25 11.37 -11.66 -7.12
N TYR A 26 10.57 -11.00 -6.27
CA TYR A 26 11.01 -9.93 -5.37
C TYR A 26 12.25 -10.30 -4.52
N LYS A 27 12.42 -11.58 -4.18
CA LYS A 27 13.57 -12.07 -3.40
C LYS A 27 14.92 -11.94 -4.12
N LYS A 28 14.92 -11.87 -5.46
CA LYS A 28 16.13 -11.68 -6.27
C LYS A 28 16.47 -10.20 -6.47
N SER A 29 15.61 -9.29 -5.99
CA SER A 29 15.79 -7.86 -6.20
C SER A 29 16.90 -7.28 -5.32
N PRO A 30 17.61 -6.24 -5.80
CA PRO A 30 18.58 -5.52 -4.98
C PRO A 30 17.91 -4.89 -3.75
N ALA A 31 16.65 -4.44 -3.87
CA ALA A 31 15.87 -3.89 -2.76
C ALA A 31 15.66 -4.91 -1.64
N TYR A 32 15.34 -6.16 -1.97
CA TYR A 32 15.20 -7.23 -0.98
C TYR A 32 16.50 -7.47 -0.22
N ASN A 33 17.62 -7.59 -0.94
CA ASN A 33 18.92 -7.83 -0.34
C ASN A 33 19.31 -6.68 0.59
N TYR A 34 19.12 -5.43 0.13
CA TYR A 34 19.39 -4.24 0.92
C TYR A 34 18.56 -4.20 2.22
N VAL A 35 17.24 -4.39 2.14
CA VAL A 35 16.37 -4.38 3.32
C VAL A 35 16.81 -5.47 4.31
N MET A 36 17.02 -6.70 3.84
CA MET A 36 17.45 -7.80 4.70
C MET A 36 18.81 -7.53 5.37
N GLU A 37 19.74 -6.89 4.65
CA GLU A 37 21.04 -6.50 5.18
C GLU A 37 20.92 -5.41 6.26
N GLN A 38 20.13 -4.35 6.03
CA GLN A 38 19.91 -3.28 7.01
C GLN A 38 19.27 -3.80 8.30
N PHE A 39 18.27 -4.67 8.21
CA PHE A 39 17.64 -5.27 9.39
C PHE A 39 18.58 -6.22 10.15
N ARG A 40 19.50 -6.90 9.47
CA ARG A 40 20.53 -7.74 10.11
C ARG A 40 21.61 -6.89 10.80
N LYS A 41 22.09 -5.84 10.14
CA LYS A 41 23.07 -4.89 10.70
C LYS A 41 22.57 -4.26 12.00
N ASN A 42 21.26 -3.98 12.09
CA ASN A 42 20.63 -3.36 13.26
C ASN A 42 20.06 -4.38 14.29
N LYS A 43 20.33 -5.69 14.14
CA LYS A 43 19.72 -6.75 14.97
C LYS A 43 20.35 -6.92 16.36
N ALA A 44 21.57 -6.45 16.61
CA ALA A 44 22.31 -6.78 17.82
C ALA A 44 23.16 -5.63 18.35
N ARG A 45 22.62 -4.87 19.31
CA ARG A 45 23.38 -4.21 20.39
C ARG A 45 22.52 -4.19 21.65
N GLU A 46 23.04 -4.71 22.75
CA GLU A 46 22.33 -4.91 24.04
C GLU A 46 22.07 -3.61 24.82
N ARG A 47 22.34 -2.46 24.22
CA ARG A 47 22.04 -1.14 24.79
C ARG A 47 21.09 -0.41 23.86
N TYR A 48 20.18 0.37 24.42
CA TYR A 48 19.33 1.31 23.70
C TYR A 48 20.20 2.25 22.83
N CYS A 49 20.47 1.84 21.59
CA CYS A 49 21.26 2.61 20.65
C CYS A 49 20.31 3.51 19.87
N ARG A 50 20.53 4.83 19.94
CA ARG A 50 19.79 5.82 19.14
C ARG A 50 19.74 5.45 17.66
N ALA A 51 20.84 4.98 17.09
CA ALA A 51 20.91 4.51 15.70
C ALA A 51 19.92 3.39 15.37
N GLN A 52 19.63 2.48 16.32
CA GLN A 52 18.65 1.42 16.11
C GLN A 52 17.22 1.97 16.10
N GLN A 53 16.94 2.95 16.96
CA GLN A 53 15.64 3.62 17.01
C GLN A 53 15.41 4.44 15.75
N GLU A 54 16.42 5.16 15.28
CA GLU A 54 16.41 5.89 14.00
C GLU A 54 16.17 4.94 12.83
N ALA A 55 16.95 3.86 12.70
CA ALA A 55 16.76 2.87 11.65
C ALA A 55 15.36 2.22 11.69
N HIS A 56 14.82 2.01 12.89
CA HIS A 56 13.46 1.50 13.06
C HIS A 56 12.40 2.50 12.62
N HIS A 57 12.56 3.78 12.99
CA HIS A 57 11.68 4.86 12.57
C HIS A 57 11.70 5.04 11.06
N ASP A 58 12.90 5.09 10.45
CA ASP A 58 13.07 5.19 9.01
C ASP A 58 12.37 4.03 8.28
N SER A 59 12.53 2.81 8.79
CA SER A 59 11.86 1.63 8.24
C SER A 59 10.33 1.75 8.28
N GLN A 60 9.77 2.33 9.34
CA GLN A 60 8.32 2.57 9.43
C GLN A 60 7.86 3.65 8.45
N THR A 61 8.65 4.72 8.30
CA THR A 61 8.39 5.79 7.33
C THR A 61 8.38 5.23 5.90
N TYR A 62 9.36 4.40 5.54
CA TYR A 62 9.38 3.75 4.23
C TYR A 62 8.22 2.78 4.02
N LEU A 63 7.85 2.00 5.05
CA LEU A 63 6.67 1.13 4.96
C LEU A 63 5.39 1.94 4.72
N CYS A 64 5.21 3.04 5.45
CA CYS A 64 4.09 3.95 5.29
C CYS A 64 4.04 4.54 3.87
N LEU A 65 5.20 4.99 3.36
CA LEU A 65 5.32 5.53 2.01
C LEU A 65 4.92 4.48 0.96
N LEU A 66 5.50 3.28 1.00
CA LEU A 66 5.21 2.21 0.05
C LEU A 66 3.72 1.83 0.04
N ALA A 67 3.14 1.64 1.23
CA ALA A 67 1.72 1.31 1.35
C ALA A 67 0.82 2.45 0.85
N SER A 68 1.17 3.70 1.16
CA SER A 68 0.43 4.89 0.71
C SER A 68 0.51 5.07 -0.79
N THR A 69 1.67 4.86 -1.41
CA THR A 69 1.83 4.90 -2.88
C THR A 69 0.98 3.83 -3.55
N ARG A 70 0.98 2.60 -3.04
CA ARG A 70 0.13 1.52 -3.58
C ARG A 70 -1.36 1.87 -3.48
N ASN A 71 -1.81 2.35 -2.31
CA ASN A 71 -3.20 2.76 -2.10
C ASN A 71 -3.56 3.95 -2.98
N HIS A 72 -2.68 4.93 -3.13
CA HIS A 72 -2.87 6.06 -4.02
C HIS A 72 -3.09 5.60 -5.46
N LEU A 73 -2.28 4.67 -5.98
CA LEU A 73 -2.47 4.14 -7.33
C LEU A 73 -3.81 3.42 -7.49
N ILE A 74 -4.24 2.64 -6.48
CA ILE A 74 -5.55 1.98 -6.49
C ILE A 74 -6.68 3.02 -6.55
N LEU A 75 -6.63 4.04 -5.69
CA LEU A 75 -7.63 5.10 -5.63
C LEU A 75 -7.63 5.93 -6.91
N HIS A 76 -6.45 6.28 -7.42
CA HIS A 76 -6.29 6.99 -8.67
C HIS A 76 -6.92 6.20 -9.81
N ASN A 77 -6.60 4.91 -9.96
CA ASN A 77 -7.19 4.08 -11.02
C ASN A 77 -8.71 3.92 -10.89
N LEU A 78 -9.24 3.90 -9.66
CA LEU A 78 -10.68 3.77 -9.41
C LEU A 78 -11.43 5.06 -9.73
N TYR A 79 -10.95 6.20 -9.26
CA TYR A 79 -11.68 7.47 -9.27
C TYR A 79 -11.24 8.44 -10.37
N HIS A 80 -9.98 8.39 -10.80
CA HIS A 80 -9.50 9.22 -11.89
C HIS A 80 -9.93 8.62 -13.23
N SER A 81 -10.81 9.31 -13.95
CA SER A 81 -11.14 8.99 -15.34
C SER A 81 -10.34 9.89 -16.29
N LYS A 82 -9.89 9.34 -17.42
CA LYS A 82 -9.25 10.11 -18.49
C LYS A 82 -10.24 10.93 -19.34
N GLY A 83 -11.54 10.82 -19.05
CA GLY A 83 -12.64 11.46 -19.77
C GLY A 83 -13.96 11.33 -19.02
N GLU A 84 -15.08 11.65 -19.67
CA GLU A 84 -16.41 11.51 -19.09
C GLU A 84 -16.82 10.04 -18.95
N ARG A 85 -17.41 9.68 -17.81
CA ARG A 85 -18.00 8.36 -17.55
C ARG A 85 -19.51 8.45 -17.74
N SER A 86 -20.14 7.36 -18.17
CA SER A 86 -21.60 7.29 -18.25
C SER A 86 -22.26 7.38 -16.86
N PRO A 87 -23.51 7.87 -16.76
CA PRO A 87 -24.24 7.91 -15.49
C PRO A 87 -24.31 6.56 -14.76
N GLN A 88 -24.41 5.47 -15.52
CA GLN A 88 -24.40 4.09 -15.03
C GLN A 88 -23.07 3.74 -14.33
N GLU A 89 -21.95 4.05 -14.98
CA GLU A 89 -20.61 3.77 -14.45
C GLU A 89 -20.31 4.62 -13.21
N VAL A 90 -20.68 5.91 -13.23
CA VAL A 90 -20.53 6.81 -12.08
C VAL A 90 -21.35 6.31 -10.89
N ALA A 91 -22.61 5.93 -11.12
CA ALA A 91 -23.45 5.35 -10.07
C ALA A 91 -22.81 4.10 -9.47
N GLY A 92 -22.27 3.20 -10.31
CA GLY A 92 -21.57 2.00 -9.85
C GLY A 92 -20.34 2.29 -8.99
N VAL A 93 -19.54 3.30 -9.34
CA VAL A 93 -18.33 3.70 -8.60
C VAL A 93 -18.64 4.13 -7.16
N VAL A 94 -19.79 4.78 -6.94
CA VAL A 94 -20.25 5.21 -5.60
C VAL A 94 -21.14 4.17 -4.91
N GLY A 95 -21.32 2.98 -5.50
CA GLY A 95 -22.15 1.92 -4.93
C GLY A 95 -23.66 2.12 -5.10
N LEU A 96 -24.07 2.99 -6.04
CA LEU A 96 -25.45 3.22 -6.43
C LEU A 96 -25.81 2.46 -7.71
N ARG A 97 -27.10 2.40 -8.03
CA ARG A 97 -27.63 1.90 -9.30
C ARG A 97 -28.59 2.93 -9.87
N LEU A 98 -28.66 3.00 -11.20
CA LEU A 98 -29.67 3.83 -11.83
C LEU A 98 -31.07 3.26 -11.54
N PRO A 99 -32.08 4.13 -11.33
CA PRO A 99 -33.44 3.70 -11.16
C PRO A 99 -33.88 2.95 -12.43
N THR A 100 -34.36 1.71 -12.24
CA THR A 100 -35.03 0.97 -13.32
C THR A 100 -36.49 1.34 -13.25
N GLN A 101 -37.06 1.81 -14.36
CA GLN A 101 -38.46 2.20 -14.35
C GLN A 101 -39.36 1.00 -14.03
N PRO A 102 -40.15 1.05 -12.96
CA PRO A 102 -41.09 -0.01 -12.65
C PRO A 102 -42.21 0.01 -13.72
N GLY A 103 -42.23 -0.98 -14.62
CA GLY A 103 -43.32 -1.16 -15.58
C GLY A 103 -42.97 -1.07 -17.07
N GLY A 104 -41.70 -1.00 -17.47
CA GLY A 104 -41.28 -1.29 -18.86
C GLY A 104 -41.76 -0.32 -19.96
N LYS A 105 -42.31 0.85 -19.62
CA LYS A 105 -42.65 1.89 -20.61
C LYS A 105 -41.49 2.87 -20.72
N GLY A 106 -40.57 2.66 -21.68
CA GLY A 106 -39.40 3.51 -21.86
C GLY A 106 -39.71 5.02 -21.89
N TRP A 107 -38.76 5.82 -21.43
CA TRP A 107 -38.74 7.27 -21.65
C TRP A 107 -38.39 7.48 -23.13
N GLU A 108 -39.40 7.63 -23.99
CA GLU A 108 -39.24 8.27 -25.31
C GLU A 108 -38.90 9.75 -25.15
#